data_AF-A0A368JF28-F1
#
_entry.id   AF-A0A368JF28-F1
#
_cell.length_a   1.000
_cell.length_b   1.000
_cell.length_c   1.000
_cell.angle_alpha   90.00
_cell.angle_beta   90.00
_cell.angle_gamma   90.00
#
_symmetry.space_group_name_H-M   'P 1'
#
loop_
_entity.id
_entity.type
_entity.pdbx_description
1 polymer ?
#
loop_
_entity_poly.entity_id
_entity_poly.type
_entity_poly.pdbx_seq_one_letter_code
_entity_poly.pdbx_strand_id
1 'polypeptide(L)'
;MILLILWAFLASGCFAYGLFFYSVLIRWRLIDGSEPVKGSDLILVGLCLLVLFVQLASIFLPANHYLALGWLAGAVLMAVGSPSAVSAYLRRFTRQQKQIPLFWLFVVVVLLYSALEPANIDSGMYHLPSMRWYERFRVIPGLGNLHGRLAFNSSFLVTSAAFGFTDWAGQTLFPLNGFLYLVVCWRLLSQIRSATPVRFLAVVILSLLLFYQIRQVFSPTPDVWGALLPITIFMIWLELRPVFSIRHVLLFMLVWVCITVKLATIPIALGLMPLAWAVRKQLTVRHFVWLGGLGLLTVLPWMVRTTILSGYLLYPFPALDLFSFDWEIPVERVRFEKDFVEFWAKFRIIEPYFDASRLKTPASEWIPAWWQYKDYYFLNKPIWLLAVVSPFLALSHFFNPARQTRFQPLVVPYGAALAGFLFWFLSAPEFRFGYAFVWMTAFLPLLPFFPAKTNFWNIMPWTNALVVGLIGILMGYYGYVVLWKEGFPLQTYALLPKPLTYRSHGTATEMFTRHRSQSGLVVLIPNNTPIVQSCYELEAPCSPYFYPDLELRGQTVADGFRSTLVRRNKNL
;
A
#
# COMPACT_ATOMS: atom_id res chain seq x y z
N MET A 1 2.19 -22.34 -6.25
CA MET A 1 0.80 -22.78 -6.52
C MET A 1 -0.15 -22.22 -5.48
N ILE A 2 0.21 -22.22 -4.19
CA ILE A 2 -0.66 -21.69 -3.13
C ILE A 2 -1.09 -20.23 -3.38
N LEU A 3 -0.16 -19.38 -3.86
CA LEU A 3 -0.44 -17.97 -4.13
C LEU A 3 -1.49 -17.78 -5.22
N LEU A 4 -1.51 -18.62 -6.26
CA LEU A 4 -2.55 -18.58 -7.28
C LEU A 4 -3.93 -18.90 -6.70
N ILE A 5 -4.00 -19.89 -5.81
CA ILE A 5 -5.24 -20.27 -5.12
C ILE A 5 -5.71 -19.11 -4.23
N LEU A 6 -4.80 -18.52 -3.44
CA LEU A 6 -5.12 -17.38 -2.60
C LEU A 6 -5.56 -16.16 -3.41
N TRP A 7 -4.92 -15.86 -4.54
CA TRP A 7 -5.35 -14.79 -5.45
C TRP A 7 -6.71 -15.09 -6.07
N ALA A 8 -7.02 -16.34 -6.40
CA ALA A 8 -8.34 -16.73 -6.90
C ALA A 8 -9.42 -16.56 -5.83
N PHE A 9 -9.15 -16.93 -4.57
CA PHE A 9 -10.06 -16.70 -3.44
C PHE A 9 -10.24 -15.21 -3.15
N LEU A 10 -9.16 -14.42 -3.14
CA LEU A 10 -9.23 -12.97 -2.98
C LEU A 10 -10.03 -12.32 -4.11
N ALA A 11 -9.77 -12.68 -5.37
CA ALA A 11 -10.49 -12.16 -6.53
C ALA A 11 -11.99 -12.48 -6.43
N SER A 12 -12.34 -13.73 -6.13
CA SER A 12 -13.71 -14.20 -6.05
C SER A 12 -14.45 -13.58 -4.86
N GLY A 13 -13.81 -13.53 -3.69
CA GLY A 13 -14.35 -12.92 -2.49
C GLY A 13 -14.59 -11.42 -2.66
N CYS A 14 -13.57 -10.67 -3.10
CA CYS A 14 -13.71 -9.25 -3.36
C CYS A 14 -14.77 -8.97 -4.42
N PHE A 15 -14.82 -9.78 -5.48
CA PHE A 15 -15.86 -9.63 -6.50
C PHE A 15 -17.28 -9.82 -5.92
N ALA A 16 -17.51 -10.87 -5.13
CA ALA A 16 -18.82 -11.15 -4.54
C ALA A 16 -19.29 -10.02 -3.61
N TYR A 17 -18.43 -9.55 -2.70
CA TYR A 17 -18.74 -8.42 -1.83
C TYR A 17 -18.94 -7.12 -2.61
N GLY A 18 -18.09 -6.84 -3.60
CA GLY A 18 -18.22 -5.65 -4.43
C GLY A 18 -19.53 -5.64 -5.23
N LEU A 19 -19.91 -6.78 -5.80
CA LEU A 19 -21.17 -6.94 -6.52
C LEU A 19 -22.37 -6.78 -5.59
N PHE A 20 -22.36 -7.44 -4.43
CA PHE A 20 -23.40 -7.31 -3.42
C PHE A 20 -23.56 -5.86 -2.98
N PHE A 21 -22.46 -5.19 -2.65
CA PHE A 21 -22.47 -3.78 -2.25
C PHE A 21 -23.02 -2.88 -3.36
N TYR A 22 -22.58 -3.08 -4.60
CA TYR A 22 -23.14 -2.37 -5.76
C TYR A 22 -24.66 -2.57 -5.88
N SER A 23 -25.15 -3.81 -5.78
CA SER A 23 -26.58 -4.13 -5.82
C SER A 23 -27.37 -3.48 -4.70
N VAL A 24 -26.81 -3.42 -3.48
CA VAL A 24 -27.43 -2.73 -2.33
C VAL A 24 -27.53 -1.22 -2.60
N LEU A 25 -26.47 -0.59 -3.11
CA LEU A 25 -26.48 0.85 -3.40
C LEU A 25 -27.50 1.23 -4.47
N ILE A 26 -27.64 0.40 -5.51
CA ILE A 26 -28.67 0.57 -6.54
C ILE A 26 -30.07 0.40 -5.94
N ARG A 27 -30.29 -0.67 -5.15
CA ARG A 27 -31.58 -0.94 -4.51
C ARG A 27 -32.01 0.19 -3.57
N TRP A 28 -31.07 0.79 -2.86
CA TRP A 28 -31.31 1.91 -1.95
C TRP A 28 -31.36 3.28 -2.63
N ARG A 29 -31.20 3.32 -3.96
CA ARG A 29 -31.17 4.53 -4.79
C ARG A 29 -30.11 5.53 -4.31
N LEU A 30 -28.95 5.02 -3.87
CA LEU A 30 -27.81 5.84 -3.44
C LEU A 30 -26.86 6.16 -4.59
N ILE A 31 -26.91 5.42 -5.69
CA ILE A 31 -26.09 5.67 -6.88
C ILE A 31 -26.94 5.47 -8.14
N ASP A 32 -26.50 6.06 -9.25
CA ASP A 32 -27.05 5.77 -10.57
C ASP A 32 -26.45 4.48 -11.14
N GLY A 33 -27.31 3.63 -11.71
CA GLY A 33 -26.95 2.39 -12.40
C GLY A 33 -26.67 2.55 -13.90
N SER A 34 -26.82 3.76 -14.44
CA SER A 34 -26.61 4.06 -15.87
C SER A 34 -25.15 3.92 -16.31
N GLU A 35 -24.19 4.07 -15.39
CA GLU A 35 -22.76 3.95 -15.72
C GLU A 35 -22.32 2.47 -15.75
N PRO A 36 -21.64 2.01 -16.83
CA PRO A 36 -21.14 0.65 -16.91
C PRO A 36 -20.04 0.39 -15.88
N VAL A 37 -20.27 -0.59 -14.99
CA VAL A 37 -19.32 -1.01 -13.97
C VAL A 37 -18.26 -1.94 -14.57
N LYS A 38 -16.97 -1.66 -14.29
CA LYS A 38 -15.86 -2.56 -14.68
C LYS A 38 -15.68 -3.64 -13.62
N GLY A 39 -15.23 -4.83 -14.01
CA GLY A 39 -14.93 -5.91 -13.06
C GLY A 39 -13.85 -5.54 -12.04
N SER A 40 -12.84 -4.77 -12.46
CA SER A 40 -11.83 -4.23 -11.54
C SER A 40 -12.40 -3.24 -10.54
N ASP A 41 -13.43 -2.45 -10.89
CA ASP A 41 -14.10 -1.55 -9.95
C ASP A 41 -14.74 -2.36 -8.81
N LEU A 42 -15.44 -3.47 -9.14
CA LEU A 42 -16.06 -4.36 -8.15
C LEU A 42 -15.05 -5.05 -7.25
N ILE A 43 -13.94 -5.56 -7.82
CA ILE A 43 -12.87 -6.17 -7.02
C ILE A 43 -12.26 -5.14 -6.05
N LEU A 44 -12.03 -3.90 -6.50
CA LEU A 44 -11.48 -2.86 -5.64
C LEU A 44 -12.46 -2.43 -4.54
N VAL A 45 -13.77 -2.36 -4.82
CA VAL A 45 -14.79 -2.15 -3.79
C VAL A 45 -14.72 -3.26 -2.75
N GLY A 46 -14.69 -4.52 -3.19
CA GLY A 46 -14.57 -5.67 -2.29
C GLY A 46 -13.28 -5.66 -1.47
N LEU A 47 -12.17 -5.21 -2.05
CA LEU A 47 -10.91 -5.04 -1.33
C LEU A 47 -11.03 -3.98 -0.24
N CYS A 48 -11.67 -2.84 -0.53
CA CYS A 48 -11.93 -1.82 0.50
C CYS A 48 -12.81 -2.37 1.64
N LEU A 49 -13.82 -3.17 1.31
CA LEU A 49 -14.68 -3.79 2.33
C LEU A 49 -13.93 -4.87 3.15
N LEU A 50 -13.01 -5.62 2.53
CA LEU A 50 -12.15 -6.57 3.22
C LEU A 50 -11.24 -5.85 4.21
N VAL A 51 -10.57 -4.77 3.78
CA VAL A 51 -9.72 -3.95 4.66
C VAL A 51 -10.55 -3.43 5.84
N LEU A 52 -11.73 -2.89 5.57
CA LEU A 52 -12.65 -2.39 6.59
C LEU A 52 -13.03 -3.47 7.61
N PHE A 53 -13.43 -4.65 7.13
CA PHE A 53 -13.82 -5.79 7.96
C PHE A 53 -12.69 -6.24 8.87
N VAL A 54 -11.50 -6.51 8.30
CA VAL A 54 -10.36 -7.00 9.07
C VAL A 54 -9.88 -5.93 10.05
N GLN A 55 -9.86 -4.66 9.63
CA GLN A 55 -9.45 -3.56 10.50
C GLN A 55 -10.35 -3.42 11.73
N LEU A 56 -11.68 -3.45 11.55
CA LEU A 56 -12.65 -3.43 12.64
C LEU A 56 -12.50 -4.64 13.57
N ALA A 57 -12.45 -5.84 13.00
CA ALA A 57 -12.35 -7.08 13.76
C ALA A 57 -11.03 -7.18 14.55
N SER A 58 -9.92 -6.69 13.98
CA SER A 58 -8.57 -6.78 14.56
C SER A 58 -8.38 -6.04 15.89
N ILE A 59 -9.29 -5.14 16.24
CA ILE A 59 -9.30 -4.44 17.53
C ILE A 59 -9.67 -5.43 18.64
N PHE A 60 -10.59 -6.35 18.37
CA PHE A 60 -11.16 -7.25 19.36
C PHE A 60 -10.60 -8.67 19.24
N LEU A 61 -10.25 -9.10 18.03
CA LEU A 61 -9.84 -10.45 17.70
C LEU A 61 -8.47 -10.43 17.00
N PRO A 62 -7.70 -11.52 17.07
CA PRO A 62 -6.51 -11.67 16.24
C PRO A 62 -6.86 -11.64 14.74
N ALA A 63 -6.06 -10.93 13.95
CA ALA A 63 -6.20 -10.86 12.50
C ALA A 63 -5.50 -12.06 11.84
N ASN A 64 -6.11 -13.24 11.95
CA ASN A 64 -5.57 -14.49 11.42
C ASN A 64 -6.52 -15.14 10.38
N HIS A 65 -6.18 -16.36 9.98
CA HIS A 65 -6.90 -17.11 8.96
C HIS A 65 -8.39 -17.33 9.28
N TYR A 66 -8.81 -17.34 10.56
CA TYR A 66 -10.24 -17.44 10.90
C TYR A 66 -11.04 -16.25 10.39
N LEU A 67 -10.49 -15.03 10.46
CA LEU A 67 -11.14 -13.84 9.88
C LEU A 67 -11.22 -13.95 8.35
N ALA A 68 -10.14 -14.40 7.70
CA ALA A 68 -10.16 -14.60 6.25
C ALA A 68 -11.18 -15.67 5.83
N LEU A 69 -11.30 -16.78 6.55
CA LEU A 69 -12.29 -17.82 6.30
C LEU A 69 -13.72 -17.32 6.54
N GLY A 70 -13.96 -16.56 7.61
CA GLY A 70 -15.26 -15.93 7.87
C GLY A 70 -15.67 -14.96 6.76
N TRP A 71 -14.73 -14.15 6.28
CA TRP A 71 -14.94 -13.27 5.12
C TRP A 71 -15.26 -14.08 3.86
N LEU A 72 -14.49 -15.13 3.55
CA LEU A 72 -14.73 -15.98 2.38
C LEU A 72 -16.07 -16.73 2.46
N ALA A 73 -16.47 -17.19 3.66
CA ALA A 73 -17.78 -17.79 3.87
C ALA A 73 -18.91 -16.79 3.56
N GLY A 74 -18.79 -15.55 4.01
CA GLY A 74 -19.72 -14.47 3.66
C GLY A 74 -19.80 -14.23 2.15
N ALA A 75 -18.66 -14.25 1.45
CA ALA A 75 -18.62 -14.13 -0.01
C ALA A 75 -19.36 -15.29 -0.70
N VAL A 76 -19.20 -16.52 -0.21
CA VAL A 76 -19.92 -17.70 -0.73
C VAL A 76 -21.43 -17.54 -0.54
N LEU A 77 -21.88 -17.11 0.64
CA LEU A 77 -23.31 -16.87 0.91
C LEU A 77 -23.90 -15.81 -0.03
N MET A 78 -23.18 -14.71 -0.29
CA MET A 78 -23.60 -13.68 -1.24
C MET A 78 -23.63 -14.20 -2.67
N ALA A 79 -22.66 -15.02 -3.06
CA ALA A 79 -22.59 -15.61 -4.39
C ALA A 79 -23.75 -16.58 -4.65
N VAL A 80 -24.10 -17.41 -3.65
CA VAL A 80 -25.25 -18.33 -3.68
C VAL A 80 -26.58 -17.56 -3.72
N GLY A 81 -26.66 -16.42 -3.04
CA GLY A 81 -27.85 -15.54 -3.07
C GLY A 81 -28.03 -14.76 -4.38
N SER A 82 -27.03 -14.70 -5.26
CA SER A 82 -27.07 -13.97 -6.54
C SER A 82 -26.46 -14.78 -7.71
N PRO A 83 -26.94 -16.01 -7.97
CA PRO A 83 -26.27 -16.95 -8.86
C PRO A 83 -26.28 -16.49 -10.32
N SER A 84 -27.34 -15.80 -10.75
CA SER A 84 -27.47 -15.25 -12.09
C SER A 84 -26.43 -14.15 -12.36
N ALA A 85 -26.25 -13.23 -11.41
CA ALA A 85 -25.29 -12.13 -11.53
C ALA A 85 -23.84 -12.63 -11.48
N VAL A 86 -23.54 -13.59 -10.59
CA VAL A 86 -22.23 -14.25 -10.53
C VAL A 86 -21.94 -15.02 -11.81
N SER A 87 -22.90 -15.81 -12.31
CA SER A 87 -22.75 -16.56 -13.57
C SER A 87 -22.53 -15.64 -14.77
N ALA A 88 -23.27 -14.53 -14.86
CA ALA A 88 -23.11 -13.54 -15.91
C ALA A 88 -21.72 -12.91 -15.88
N TYR A 89 -21.21 -12.59 -14.68
CA TYR A 89 -19.85 -12.07 -14.53
C TYR A 89 -18.79 -13.11 -14.90
N LEU A 90 -18.87 -14.34 -14.40
CA LEU A 90 -17.90 -15.40 -14.72
C LEU A 90 -17.82 -15.64 -16.23
N ARG A 91 -18.97 -15.66 -16.92
CA ARG A 91 -19.02 -15.74 -18.39
C ARG A 91 -18.38 -14.53 -19.06
N ARG A 92 -18.63 -13.32 -18.55
CA ARG A 92 -18.02 -12.09 -19.08
C ARG A 92 -16.50 -12.06 -18.85
N PHE A 93 -16.06 -12.41 -17.65
CA PHE A 93 -14.66 -12.48 -17.25
C PHE A 93 -13.92 -13.49 -18.11
N THR A 94 -14.39 -14.74 -18.19
CA THR A 94 -13.76 -15.78 -19.02
C THR A 94 -13.68 -15.36 -20.49
N ARG A 95 -14.75 -14.77 -21.05
CA ARG A 95 -14.74 -14.28 -22.43
C ARG A 95 -13.74 -13.14 -22.63
N GLN A 96 -13.72 -12.15 -21.75
CA GLN A 96 -12.81 -11.01 -21.84
C GLN A 96 -11.36 -11.42 -21.62
N GLN A 97 -11.05 -12.30 -20.67
CA GLN A 97 -9.69 -12.73 -20.36
C GLN A 97 -9.08 -13.66 -21.40
N LYS A 98 -9.89 -14.52 -22.05
CA LYS A 98 -9.43 -15.27 -23.23
C LYS A 98 -8.94 -14.35 -24.36
N GLN A 99 -9.37 -13.09 -24.37
CA GLN A 99 -8.96 -12.05 -25.32
C GLN A 99 -7.79 -11.18 -24.81
N ILE A 100 -7.18 -11.50 -23.65
CA ILE A 100 -6.01 -10.79 -23.11
C ILE A 100 -4.89 -11.79 -22.76
N PRO A 101 -4.24 -12.45 -23.75
CA PRO A 101 -3.08 -13.32 -23.49
C PRO A 101 -2.01 -12.64 -22.63
N LEU A 102 -1.83 -11.34 -22.83
CA LEU A 102 -0.92 -10.49 -22.09
C LEU A 102 -1.18 -10.48 -20.57
N PHE A 103 -2.45 -10.56 -20.14
CA PHE A 103 -2.79 -10.60 -18.72
C PHE A 103 -2.31 -11.90 -18.07
N TRP A 104 -2.46 -13.05 -18.74
CA TRP A 104 -1.95 -14.32 -18.24
C TRP A 104 -0.43 -14.34 -18.18
N LEU A 105 0.23 -13.69 -19.12
CA LEU A 105 1.68 -13.49 -19.07
C LEU A 105 2.09 -12.67 -17.83
N PHE A 106 1.34 -11.63 -17.46
CA PHE A 106 1.54 -10.92 -16.19
C PHE A 106 1.34 -11.82 -14.97
N VAL A 107 0.29 -12.65 -14.95
CA VAL A 107 0.06 -13.61 -13.85
C VAL A 107 1.26 -14.53 -13.67
N VAL A 108 1.82 -15.04 -14.77
CA VAL A 108 3.03 -15.90 -14.72
C VAL A 108 4.23 -15.13 -14.18
N VAL A 109 4.52 -13.92 -14.68
CA VAL A 109 5.65 -13.12 -14.20
C VAL A 109 5.50 -12.79 -12.72
N VAL A 110 4.33 -12.29 -12.31
CA VAL A 110 4.09 -11.95 -10.89
C VAL A 110 4.22 -13.20 -10.03
N LEU A 111 3.74 -14.37 -10.49
CA LEU A 111 3.91 -15.63 -9.76
C LEU A 111 5.38 -16.04 -9.61
N LEU A 112 6.18 -15.94 -10.68
CA LEU A 112 7.61 -16.26 -10.63
C LEU A 112 8.35 -15.38 -9.63
N TYR A 113 8.15 -14.05 -9.69
CA TYR A 113 8.74 -13.14 -8.72
C TYR A 113 8.17 -13.35 -7.31
N SER A 114 6.89 -13.74 -7.18
CA SER A 114 6.28 -14.06 -5.88
C SER A 114 6.79 -15.34 -5.22
N ALA A 115 7.52 -16.19 -5.95
CA ALA A 115 8.18 -17.36 -5.38
C ALA A 115 9.49 -17.02 -4.64
N LEU A 116 10.03 -15.82 -4.86
CA LEU A 116 11.30 -15.38 -4.27
C LEU A 116 11.15 -14.99 -2.80
N GLU A 117 12.27 -14.99 -2.09
CA GLU A 117 12.36 -14.51 -0.72
C GLU A 117 12.24 -12.97 -0.68
N PRO A 118 11.42 -12.38 0.20
CA PRO A 118 11.27 -10.93 0.38
C PRO A 118 12.59 -10.14 0.33
N ALA A 119 12.66 -9.14 -0.55
CA ALA A 119 13.87 -8.34 -0.77
C ALA A 119 13.89 -7.04 0.04
N ASN A 120 12.75 -6.58 0.55
CA ASN A 120 12.69 -5.34 1.33
C ASN A 120 13.25 -5.56 2.73
N ILE A 121 14.25 -4.76 3.11
CA ILE A 121 14.92 -4.87 4.42
C ILE A 121 13.95 -4.68 5.60
N ASP A 122 12.93 -3.83 5.43
CA ASP A 122 11.88 -3.60 6.44
C ASP A 122 11.04 -4.85 6.72
N SER A 123 11.05 -5.83 5.79
CA SER A 123 10.27 -7.07 5.91
C SER A 123 10.65 -7.86 7.14
N GLY A 124 11.95 -8.05 7.36
CA GLY A 124 12.50 -8.77 8.51
C GLY A 124 12.53 -7.92 9.77
N MET A 125 12.59 -6.59 9.64
CA MET A 125 12.67 -5.66 10.77
C MET A 125 11.34 -5.50 11.49
N TYR A 126 10.25 -5.19 10.77
CA TYR A 126 8.96 -4.96 11.41
C TYR A 126 7.73 -5.44 10.64
N HIS A 127 7.77 -5.68 9.32
CA HIS A 127 6.56 -6.15 8.61
C HIS A 127 6.15 -7.56 9.05
N LEU A 128 7.08 -8.52 9.02
CA LEU A 128 6.84 -9.88 9.48
C LEU A 128 6.54 -9.94 10.97
N PRO A 129 7.30 -9.28 11.86
CA PRO A 129 6.94 -9.18 13.28
C PRO A 129 5.53 -8.62 13.49
N SER A 130 5.16 -7.53 12.80
CA SER A 130 3.82 -6.94 12.94
C SER A 130 2.73 -7.93 12.53
N MET A 131 2.87 -8.59 11.37
CA MET A 131 1.93 -9.61 10.92
C MET A 131 1.81 -10.76 11.93
N ARG A 132 2.92 -11.24 12.49
CA ARG A 132 2.94 -12.27 13.54
C ARG A 132 2.16 -11.87 14.78
N TRP A 133 2.44 -10.68 15.32
CA TRP A 133 1.72 -10.15 16.48
C TRP A 133 0.22 -10.05 16.21
N TYR A 134 -0.16 -9.63 15.00
CA TYR A 134 -1.56 -9.49 14.61
C TYR A 134 -2.27 -10.84 14.44
N GLU A 135 -1.58 -11.88 13.97
CA GLU A 135 -2.16 -13.23 13.86
C GLU A 135 -2.41 -13.89 15.22
N ARG A 136 -1.54 -13.60 16.20
CA ARG A 136 -1.59 -14.21 17.54
C ARG A 136 -2.50 -13.46 18.51
N PHE A 137 -2.55 -12.14 18.43
CA PHE A 137 -3.21 -11.31 19.42
C PHE A 137 -4.15 -10.29 18.78
N ARG A 138 -5.20 -9.92 19.53
CA ARG A 138 -5.89 -8.64 19.33
C ARG A 138 -4.89 -7.49 19.49
N VAL A 139 -5.26 -6.27 19.10
CA VAL A 139 -4.38 -5.10 19.26
C VAL A 139 -3.79 -5.01 20.68
N ILE A 140 -2.46 -4.97 20.77
CA ILE A 140 -1.70 -4.98 22.02
C ILE A 140 -1.42 -3.54 22.46
N PRO A 141 -1.86 -3.13 23.67
CA PRO A 141 -1.56 -1.80 24.20
C PRO A 141 -0.05 -1.53 24.28
N GLY A 142 0.40 -0.42 23.71
CA GLY A 142 1.79 0.02 23.78
C GLY A 142 2.79 -0.91 23.10
N LEU A 143 2.38 -1.74 22.13
CA LEU A 143 3.31 -2.60 21.37
C LEU A 143 4.50 -1.82 20.78
N GLY A 144 4.32 -0.54 20.44
CA GLY A 144 5.42 0.31 19.98
C GLY A 144 6.49 0.62 21.04
N ASN A 145 6.23 0.39 22.34
CA ASN A 145 7.28 0.47 23.37
C ASN A 145 8.32 -0.64 23.24
N LEU A 146 7.94 -1.81 22.71
CA LEU A 146 8.89 -2.89 22.40
C LEU A 146 9.79 -2.48 21.23
N HIS A 147 9.18 -2.04 20.13
CA HIS A 147 9.86 -1.48 18.97
C HIS A 147 8.93 -0.47 18.28
N GLY A 148 9.38 0.79 18.15
CA GLY A 148 8.57 1.90 17.64
C GLY A 148 7.86 1.62 16.31
N ARG A 149 8.52 0.92 15.37
CA ARG A 149 7.95 0.58 14.06
C ARG A 149 6.76 -0.37 14.11
N LEU A 150 6.59 -1.14 15.19
CA LEU A 150 5.39 -1.97 15.41
C LEU A 150 4.13 -1.12 15.64
N ALA A 151 4.28 0.18 15.90
CA ALA A 151 3.17 1.13 15.95
C ALA A 151 2.92 1.87 14.62
N PHE A 152 3.66 1.58 13.54
CA PHE A 152 3.32 2.02 12.18
C PHE A 152 2.09 1.23 11.68
N ASN A 153 0.92 1.61 12.21
CA ASN A 153 -0.36 0.95 12.03
C ASN A 153 -0.84 0.99 10.57
N SER A 154 -0.29 0.16 9.69
CA SER A 154 -0.76 0.07 8.30
C SER A 154 -1.92 -0.91 8.20
N SER A 155 -3.07 -0.48 7.68
CA SER A 155 -4.22 -1.39 7.45
C SER A 155 -3.90 -2.51 6.45
N PHE A 156 -2.92 -2.31 5.58
CA PHE A 156 -2.36 -3.35 4.72
C PHE A 156 -1.73 -4.49 5.53
N LEU A 157 -0.93 -4.20 6.56
CA LEU A 157 -0.28 -5.23 7.37
C LEU A 157 -1.31 -6.02 8.19
N VAL A 158 -2.33 -5.35 8.71
CA VAL A 158 -3.46 -6.02 9.41
C VAL A 158 -4.22 -6.95 8.47
N THR A 159 -4.53 -6.48 7.26
CA THR A 159 -5.20 -7.32 6.25
C THR A 159 -4.30 -8.46 5.76
N SER A 160 -2.99 -8.22 5.66
CA SER A 160 -2.02 -9.24 5.25
C SER A 160 -1.90 -10.35 6.29
N ALA A 161 -1.94 -10.02 7.58
CA ALA A 161 -1.95 -11.00 8.67
C ALA A 161 -3.14 -11.98 8.57
N ALA A 162 -4.34 -11.49 8.22
CA ALA A 162 -5.51 -12.36 8.05
C ALA A 162 -5.32 -13.40 6.93
N PHE A 163 -4.53 -13.07 5.89
CA PHE A 163 -4.17 -13.96 4.79
C PHE A 163 -2.74 -14.53 4.92
N GLY A 164 -2.16 -14.50 6.13
CA GLY A 164 -0.82 -15.00 6.40
C GLY A 164 -0.73 -16.52 6.44
N PHE A 165 -1.80 -17.20 6.88
CA PHE A 165 -1.93 -18.68 6.94
C PHE A 165 -0.73 -19.40 7.56
N THR A 166 -0.08 -18.78 8.52
CA THR A 166 1.21 -19.25 9.03
C THR A 166 1.16 -20.60 9.67
N ASP A 167 0.21 -20.79 10.58
CA ASP A 167 0.09 -22.03 11.33
C ASP A 167 -0.15 -23.23 10.41
N TRP A 168 -0.67 -22.98 9.19
CA TRP A 168 -0.94 -24.00 8.19
C TRP A 168 0.23 -24.16 7.20
N ALA A 169 0.88 -23.07 6.81
CA ALA A 169 1.94 -23.06 5.81
C ALA A 169 3.35 -23.23 6.40
N GLY A 170 3.51 -23.14 7.73
CA GLY A 170 4.81 -23.13 8.41
C GLY A 170 5.62 -21.85 8.21
N GLN A 171 5.08 -20.86 7.50
CA GLN A 171 5.69 -19.57 7.17
C GLN A 171 4.59 -18.53 6.89
N THR A 172 4.90 -17.23 7.04
CA THR A 172 3.93 -16.19 6.63
C THR A 172 3.81 -16.13 5.13
N LEU A 173 2.58 -16.22 4.61
CA LEU A 173 2.26 -15.90 3.23
C LEU A 173 1.85 -14.42 3.11
N PHE A 174 2.15 -13.79 1.97
CA PHE A 174 1.85 -12.37 1.74
C PHE A 174 1.21 -12.18 0.35
N PRO A 175 0.01 -12.73 0.10
CA PRO A 175 -0.60 -12.73 -1.23
C PRO A 175 -1.06 -11.34 -1.69
N LEU A 176 -1.28 -10.39 -0.77
CA LEU A 176 -2.00 -9.14 -1.05
C LEU A 176 -1.27 -8.18 -1.99
N ASN A 177 0.06 -8.10 -1.94
CA ASN A 177 0.83 -7.22 -2.84
C ASN A 177 0.74 -7.69 -4.30
N GLY A 178 1.03 -8.97 -4.55
CA GLY A 178 0.85 -9.58 -5.87
C GLY A 178 -0.61 -9.49 -6.37
N PHE A 179 -1.59 -9.68 -5.48
CA PHE A 179 -3.00 -9.55 -5.83
C PHE A 179 -3.37 -8.14 -6.31
N LEU A 180 -3.09 -7.11 -5.51
CA LEU A 180 -3.40 -5.72 -5.89
C LEU A 180 -2.64 -5.32 -7.16
N TYR A 181 -1.36 -5.72 -7.28
CA TYR A 181 -0.56 -5.47 -8.47
C TYR A 181 -1.23 -6.03 -9.74
N LEU A 182 -1.70 -7.28 -9.70
CA LEU A 182 -2.43 -7.89 -10.83
C LEU A 182 -3.74 -7.17 -11.15
N VAL A 183 -4.51 -6.73 -10.15
CA VAL A 183 -5.75 -5.97 -10.35
C VAL A 183 -5.45 -4.63 -11.03
N VAL A 184 -4.41 -3.92 -10.62
CA VAL A 184 -4.00 -2.65 -11.24
C VAL A 184 -3.47 -2.88 -12.66
N CYS A 185 -2.61 -3.87 -12.89
CA CYS A 185 -2.15 -4.23 -14.24
C CYS A 185 -3.33 -4.59 -15.16
N TRP A 186 -4.32 -5.34 -14.67
CA TRP A 186 -5.53 -5.65 -15.44
C TRP A 186 -6.29 -4.38 -15.83
N ARG A 187 -6.45 -3.44 -14.89
CA ARG A 187 -7.08 -2.15 -15.18
C ARG A 187 -6.29 -1.38 -16.24
N LEU A 188 -4.98 -1.23 -16.08
CA LEU A 188 -4.13 -0.50 -17.01
C LEU A 188 -4.17 -1.12 -18.42
N LEU A 189 -4.16 -2.46 -18.53
CA LEU A 189 -4.33 -3.16 -19.81
C LEU A 189 -5.66 -2.82 -20.50
N SER A 190 -6.75 -2.70 -19.74
CA SER A 190 -8.02 -2.24 -20.30
C SER A 190 -7.95 -0.79 -20.79
N GLN A 191 -7.17 0.08 -20.11
CA GLN A 191 -7.04 1.50 -20.45
C GLN A 191 -6.08 1.74 -21.63
N ILE A 192 -5.08 0.87 -21.79
CA ILE A 192 -4.19 0.85 -22.97
C ILE A 192 -4.98 0.62 -24.26
N ARG A 193 -6.13 -0.05 -24.18
CA ARG A 193 -7.03 -0.28 -25.32
C ARG A 193 -8.02 0.87 -25.56
N SER A 194 -8.02 1.90 -24.73
CA SER A 194 -8.87 3.08 -24.94
C SER A 194 -8.35 3.93 -26.10
N ALA A 195 -9.26 4.62 -26.80
CA ALA A 195 -8.92 5.56 -27.88
C ALA A 195 -8.64 7.00 -27.38
N THR A 196 -8.37 7.15 -26.08
CA THR A 196 -8.18 8.44 -25.41
C THR A 196 -6.72 8.63 -25.01
N PRO A 197 -6.27 9.87 -24.73
CA PRO A 197 -4.92 10.14 -24.22
C PRO A 197 -4.54 9.36 -22.95
N VAL A 198 -5.52 8.91 -22.16
CA VAL A 198 -5.30 8.05 -20.97
C VAL A 198 -4.52 6.78 -21.32
N ARG A 199 -4.62 6.30 -22.56
CA ARG A 199 -3.79 5.19 -23.07
C ARG A 199 -2.30 5.43 -22.88
N PHE A 200 -1.79 6.61 -23.21
CA PHE A 200 -0.37 6.94 -23.07
C PHE A 200 0.07 6.81 -21.60
N LEU A 201 -0.69 7.43 -20.70
CA LEU A 201 -0.45 7.34 -19.26
C LEU A 201 -0.49 5.89 -18.77
N ALA A 202 -1.45 5.09 -19.23
CA ALA A 202 -1.56 3.69 -18.85
C ALA A 202 -0.34 2.86 -19.31
N VAL A 203 0.18 3.10 -20.53
CA VAL A 203 1.41 2.43 -21.01
C VAL A 203 2.62 2.83 -20.18
N VAL A 204 2.82 4.13 -19.95
CA VAL A 204 3.96 4.64 -19.16
C VAL A 204 3.92 4.10 -17.73
N ILE A 205 2.77 4.22 -17.06
CA ILE A 205 2.60 3.74 -15.69
C ILE A 205 2.80 2.22 -15.62
N LEU A 206 2.23 1.44 -16.54
CA LEU A 206 2.45 -0.02 -16.56
C LEU A 206 3.93 -0.38 -16.72
N SER A 207 4.66 0.37 -17.54
CA SER A 207 6.09 0.17 -17.76
C SER A 207 6.91 0.50 -16.51
N LEU A 208 6.54 1.57 -15.80
CA LEU A 208 7.17 1.94 -14.52
C LEU A 208 6.85 0.94 -13.41
N LEU A 209 5.62 0.41 -13.36
CA LEU A 209 5.28 -0.67 -12.41
C LEU A 209 6.11 -1.93 -12.66
N LEU A 210 6.25 -2.33 -13.93
CA LEU A 210 7.09 -3.46 -14.31
C LEU A 210 8.56 -3.26 -13.96
N PHE A 211 9.06 -2.03 -14.05
CA PHE A 211 10.45 -1.74 -13.75
C PHE A 211 10.73 -1.64 -12.24
N TYR A 212 9.88 -0.91 -11.50
CA TYR A 212 10.10 -0.54 -10.09
C TYR A 212 9.43 -1.47 -9.09
N GLN A 213 8.16 -1.81 -9.33
CA GLN A 213 7.29 -2.40 -8.33
C GLN A 213 7.26 -3.93 -8.40
N ILE A 214 7.61 -4.54 -9.55
CA ILE A 214 7.61 -6.00 -9.71
C ILE A 214 8.52 -6.71 -8.68
N ARG A 215 9.62 -6.07 -8.27
CA ARG A 215 10.57 -6.64 -7.30
C ARG A 215 10.10 -6.51 -5.84
N GLN A 216 8.96 -5.87 -5.60
CA GLN A 216 8.41 -5.63 -4.27
C GLN A 216 7.10 -6.39 -4.05
N VAL A 217 6.55 -7.04 -5.08
CA VAL A 217 5.27 -7.77 -4.99
C VAL A 217 5.30 -8.95 -4.02
N PHE A 218 6.51 -9.42 -3.69
CA PHE A 218 6.80 -10.55 -2.81
C PHE A 218 7.38 -10.12 -1.47
N SER A 219 7.38 -8.84 -1.15
CA SER A 219 7.68 -8.34 0.19
C SER A 219 6.38 -7.86 0.83
N PRO A 220 6.15 -8.08 2.14
CA PRO A 220 4.99 -7.55 2.86
C PRO A 220 5.14 -6.04 3.15
N THR A 221 5.55 -5.25 2.16
CA THR A 221 5.74 -3.80 2.30
C THR A 221 4.46 -3.03 1.96
N PRO A 222 4.06 -2.03 2.78
CA PRO A 222 2.96 -1.13 2.46
C PRO A 222 3.29 -0.16 1.31
N ASP A 223 4.56 -0.05 0.90
CA ASP A 223 4.99 0.87 -0.17
C ASP A 223 4.34 0.56 -1.51
N VAL A 224 4.12 -0.73 -1.81
CA VAL A 224 3.44 -1.18 -3.04
C VAL A 224 2.02 -0.62 -3.08
N TRP A 225 1.27 -0.73 -1.99
CA TRP A 225 -0.09 -0.18 -1.91
C TRP A 225 -0.08 1.35 -1.91
N GLY A 226 0.90 1.96 -1.24
CA GLY A 226 1.12 3.42 -1.24
C GLY A 226 1.40 4.00 -2.64
N ALA A 227 1.89 3.20 -3.58
CA ALA A 227 2.00 3.59 -4.98
C ALA A 227 0.76 3.21 -5.81
N LEU A 228 0.30 1.97 -5.69
CA LEU A 228 -0.77 1.41 -6.54
C LEU A 228 -2.14 2.04 -6.29
N LEU A 229 -2.50 2.34 -5.04
CA LEU A 229 -3.83 2.89 -4.72
C LEU A 229 -3.98 4.34 -5.23
N PRO A 230 -3.04 5.29 -5.00
CA PRO A 230 -3.16 6.62 -5.58
C PRO A 230 -3.14 6.61 -7.11
N ILE A 231 -2.29 5.78 -7.73
CA ILE A 231 -2.30 5.60 -9.19
C ILE A 231 -3.69 5.17 -9.66
N THR A 232 -4.29 4.19 -8.98
CA THR A 232 -5.63 3.70 -9.31
C THR A 232 -6.68 4.79 -9.15
N ILE A 233 -6.61 5.59 -8.08
CA ILE A 233 -7.47 6.76 -7.84
C ILE A 233 -7.39 7.72 -9.02
N PHE A 234 -6.19 8.15 -9.41
CA PHE A 234 -6.04 9.06 -10.55
C PHE A 234 -6.57 8.44 -11.86
N MET A 235 -6.26 7.17 -12.13
CA MET A 235 -6.70 6.50 -13.35
C MET A 235 -8.22 6.29 -13.41
N ILE A 236 -8.91 6.14 -12.26
CA ILE A 236 -10.38 6.15 -12.20
C ILE A 236 -10.89 7.58 -12.40
N TRP A 237 -10.28 8.57 -11.76
CA TRP A 237 -10.68 9.97 -11.82
C TRP A 237 -10.70 10.49 -13.26
N LEU A 238 -9.69 10.17 -14.06
CA LEU A 238 -9.62 10.57 -15.48
C LEU A 238 -10.74 9.99 -16.37
N GLU A 239 -11.45 8.96 -15.91
CA GLU A 239 -12.54 8.32 -16.65
C GLU A 239 -13.92 8.64 -16.07
N LEU A 240 -14.00 9.45 -15.01
CA LEU A 240 -15.26 9.77 -14.37
C LEU A 240 -16.16 10.59 -15.29
N ARG A 241 -17.45 10.24 -15.25
CA ARG A 241 -18.52 11.06 -15.80
C ARG A 241 -19.15 11.87 -14.67
N PRO A 242 -19.77 13.03 -14.96
CA PRO A 242 -20.45 13.85 -13.95
C PRO A 242 -21.80 13.24 -13.49
N VAL A 243 -21.79 11.95 -13.14
CA VAL A 243 -22.95 11.18 -12.67
C VAL A 243 -22.51 10.39 -11.44
N PHE A 244 -23.19 10.58 -10.31
CA PHE A 244 -22.86 9.93 -9.05
C PHE A 244 -23.14 8.42 -9.14
N SER A 245 -22.06 7.67 -9.30
CA SER A 245 -22.07 6.24 -9.57
C SER A 245 -21.18 5.49 -8.57
N ILE A 246 -21.13 4.15 -8.70
CA ILE A 246 -20.23 3.30 -7.90
C ILE A 246 -18.77 3.75 -7.96
N ARG A 247 -18.31 4.37 -9.06
CA ARG A 247 -16.91 4.84 -9.16
C ARG A 247 -16.62 6.02 -8.24
N HIS A 248 -17.60 6.87 -7.97
CA HIS A 248 -17.45 7.97 -7.02
C HIS A 248 -17.34 7.44 -5.59
N VAL A 249 -18.19 6.47 -5.25
CA VAL A 249 -18.12 5.75 -3.97
C VAL A 249 -16.80 5.01 -3.83
N LEU A 250 -16.36 4.30 -4.87
CA LEU A 250 -15.08 3.59 -4.88
C LEU A 250 -13.91 4.55 -4.68
N LEU A 251 -13.88 5.69 -5.38
CA LEU A 251 -12.85 6.71 -5.17
C LEU A 251 -12.82 7.21 -3.73
N PHE A 252 -13.99 7.49 -3.15
CA PHE A 252 -14.10 7.89 -1.75
C PHE A 252 -13.52 6.82 -0.82
N MET A 253 -13.90 5.55 -1.00
CA MET A 253 -13.38 4.42 -0.21
C MET A 253 -11.86 4.24 -0.40
N LEU A 254 -11.37 4.30 -1.63
CA LEU A 254 -9.94 4.15 -1.94
C LEU A 254 -9.12 5.26 -1.29
N VAL A 255 -9.59 6.52 -1.30
CA VAL A 255 -8.88 7.63 -0.63
C VAL A 255 -8.67 7.34 0.86
N TRP A 256 -9.72 6.94 1.57
CA TRP A 256 -9.61 6.63 3.00
C TRP A 256 -8.76 5.39 3.27
N VAL A 257 -8.95 4.31 2.50
CA VAL A 257 -8.11 3.11 2.61
C VAL A 257 -6.64 3.46 2.37
N CYS A 258 -6.35 4.27 1.36
CA CYS A 258 -5.00 4.70 1.03
C CYS A 258 -4.33 5.43 2.20
N ILE A 259 -5.05 6.32 2.90
CA ILE A 259 -4.57 7.03 4.09
C ILE A 259 -4.29 6.04 5.23
N THR A 260 -5.17 5.08 5.49
CA THR A 260 -4.97 4.06 6.55
C THR A 260 -3.84 3.07 6.23
N VAL A 261 -3.49 2.90 4.95
CA VAL A 261 -2.35 2.08 4.54
C VAL A 261 -1.07 2.86 4.77
N LYS A 262 -1.04 4.13 4.35
CA LYS A 262 0.13 4.99 4.43
C LYS A 262 -0.28 6.46 4.52
N LEU A 263 -0.06 7.06 5.69
CA LEU A 263 -0.44 8.44 5.97
C LEU A 263 0.19 9.46 5.00
N ALA A 264 1.37 9.16 4.45
CA ALA A 264 2.03 10.02 3.45
C ALA A 264 1.20 10.21 2.16
N THR A 265 0.12 9.45 1.97
CA THR A 265 -0.80 9.58 0.84
C THR A 265 -1.94 10.59 1.08
N ILE A 266 -2.01 11.22 2.26
CA ILE A 266 -3.04 12.22 2.62
C ILE A 266 -3.30 13.31 1.57
N PRO A 267 -2.33 13.79 0.75
CA PRO A 267 -2.62 14.79 -0.28
C PRO A 267 -3.67 14.32 -1.31
N ILE A 268 -3.90 13.01 -1.47
CA ILE A 268 -4.95 12.48 -2.35
C ILE A 268 -6.36 12.88 -1.89
N ALA A 269 -6.55 13.18 -0.59
CA ALA A 269 -7.82 13.63 -0.04
C ALA A 269 -8.29 14.98 -0.62
N LEU A 270 -7.36 15.81 -1.12
CA LEU A 270 -7.68 17.05 -1.82
C LEU A 270 -8.57 16.82 -3.05
N GLY A 271 -8.55 15.61 -3.62
CA GLY A 271 -9.43 15.23 -4.71
C GLY A 271 -10.89 15.05 -4.32
N LEU A 272 -11.22 14.79 -3.05
CA LEU A 272 -12.60 14.51 -2.62
C LEU A 272 -13.54 15.70 -2.81
N MET A 273 -13.09 16.91 -2.47
CA MET A 273 -13.90 18.13 -2.60
C MET A 273 -14.32 18.42 -4.05
N PRO A 274 -13.41 18.49 -5.04
CA PRO A 274 -13.79 18.74 -6.43
C PRO A 274 -14.56 17.57 -7.06
N LEU A 275 -14.29 16.33 -6.64
CA LEU A 275 -15.09 15.17 -7.04
C LEU A 275 -16.53 15.30 -6.56
N ALA A 276 -16.75 15.70 -5.31
CA ALA A 276 -18.09 15.98 -4.78
C ALA A 276 -18.74 17.16 -5.48
N TRP A 277 -17.98 18.23 -5.77
CA TRP A 277 -18.48 19.40 -6.49
C TRP A 277 -18.99 19.07 -7.90
N ALA A 278 -18.31 18.17 -8.61
CA ALA A 278 -18.68 17.75 -9.97
C ALA A 278 -20.07 17.09 -10.04
N VAL A 279 -20.49 16.43 -8.96
CA VAL A 279 -21.78 15.73 -8.84
C VAL A 279 -22.72 16.37 -7.82
N ARG A 280 -22.42 17.58 -7.33
CA ARG A 280 -23.13 18.23 -6.21
C ARG A 280 -24.64 18.32 -6.36
N LYS A 281 -25.14 18.46 -7.60
CA LYS A 281 -26.57 18.54 -7.89
C LYS A 281 -27.31 17.21 -7.65
N GLN A 282 -26.58 16.11 -7.56
CA GLN A 282 -27.11 14.76 -7.34
C GLN A 282 -26.92 14.31 -5.89
N LEU A 283 -26.06 15.01 -5.12
CA LEU A 283 -25.81 14.72 -3.72
C LEU A 283 -26.92 15.34 -2.86
N THR A 284 -27.41 14.54 -1.91
CA THR A 284 -28.41 14.95 -0.92
C THR A 284 -27.82 14.79 0.49
N VAL A 285 -28.48 15.33 1.52
CA VAL A 285 -28.06 15.14 2.92
C VAL A 285 -27.88 13.66 3.26
N ARG A 286 -28.75 12.78 2.73
CA ARG A 286 -28.63 11.32 2.88
C ARG A 286 -27.30 10.79 2.36
N HIS A 287 -26.82 11.29 1.22
CA HIS A 287 -25.52 10.91 0.66
C HIS A 287 -24.36 11.38 1.54
N PHE A 288 -24.42 12.60 2.06
CA PHE A 288 -23.40 13.13 2.97
C PHE A 288 -23.33 12.35 4.29
N VAL A 289 -24.48 12.06 4.91
CA VAL A 289 -24.54 11.27 6.15
C VAL A 289 -23.99 9.87 5.92
N TRP A 290 -24.39 9.23 4.82
CA TRP A 290 -23.95 7.87 4.51
C TRP A 290 -22.45 7.80 4.14
N LEU A 291 -21.96 8.70 3.27
CA LEU A 291 -20.53 8.78 2.94
C LEU A 291 -19.69 9.17 4.16
N GLY A 292 -20.17 10.12 4.97
CA GLY A 292 -19.54 10.52 6.22
C GLY A 292 -19.42 9.33 7.17
N GLY A 293 -20.50 8.58 7.36
CA GLY A 293 -20.50 7.33 8.12
C GLY A 293 -19.52 6.30 7.58
N LEU A 294 -19.45 6.10 6.26
CA LEU A 294 -18.50 5.19 5.63
C LEU A 294 -17.03 5.63 5.83
N GLY A 295 -16.75 6.93 5.72
CA GLY A 295 -15.43 7.50 5.98
C GLY A 295 -15.01 7.32 7.43
N LEU A 296 -15.90 7.65 8.38
CA LEU A 296 -15.69 7.45 9.81
C LEU A 296 -15.48 5.97 10.15
N LEU A 297 -16.28 5.07 9.57
CA LEU A 297 -16.14 3.63 9.79
C LEU A 297 -14.79 3.10 9.28
N THR A 298 -14.18 3.74 8.28
CA THR A 298 -12.86 3.37 7.76
C THR A 298 -11.73 3.95 8.63
N VAL A 299 -11.85 5.21 9.05
CA VAL A 299 -10.74 5.93 9.71
C VAL A 299 -10.76 5.77 11.24
N LEU A 300 -11.92 5.75 11.89
CA LEU A 300 -11.98 5.66 13.35
C LEU A 300 -11.36 4.37 13.90
N PRO A 301 -11.62 3.17 13.34
CA PRO A 301 -10.97 1.94 13.83
C PRO A 301 -9.46 1.99 13.65
N TRP A 302 -8.98 2.61 12.57
CA TRP A 302 -7.56 2.85 12.35
C TRP A 302 -6.97 3.74 13.46
N MET A 303 -7.59 4.88 13.77
CA MET A 303 -7.14 5.80 14.82
C MET A 303 -7.17 5.16 16.21
N VAL A 304 -8.24 4.41 16.52
CA VAL A 304 -8.36 3.64 17.77
C VAL A 304 -7.22 2.65 17.89
N ARG A 305 -6.95 1.87 16.82
CA ARG A 305 -5.84 0.91 16.80
C ARG A 305 -4.49 1.61 16.98
N THR A 306 -4.25 2.73 16.30
CA THR A 306 -3.00 3.53 16.46
C THR A 306 -2.82 3.99 17.91
N THR A 307 -3.91 4.47 18.53
CA THR A 307 -3.93 4.92 19.92
C THR A 307 -3.64 3.78 20.90
N ILE A 308 -4.19 2.59 20.66
CA ILE A 308 -3.88 1.43 21.49
C ILE A 308 -2.41 1.02 21.31
N LEU A 309 -1.90 0.95 20.07
CA LEU A 309 -0.52 0.52 19.80
C LEU A 309 0.55 1.47 20.35
N SER A 310 0.26 2.77 20.45
CA SER A 310 1.28 3.80 20.72
C SER A 310 0.97 4.79 21.84
N GLY A 311 -0.30 4.92 22.24
CA GLY A 311 -0.79 6.04 23.05
C GLY A 311 -1.14 7.30 22.24
N TYR A 312 -0.71 7.41 20.99
CA TYR A 312 -0.93 8.57 20.13
C TYR A 312 -2.05 8.36 19.11
N LEU A 313 -2.81 9.42 18.82
CA LEU A 313 -3.86 9.37 17.81
C LEU A 313 -3.28 9.13 16.41
N LEU A 314 -2.18 9.81 16.09
CA LEU A 314 -1.41 9.66 14.86
C LEU A 314 0.05 9.42 15.23
N TYR A 315 0.59 8.25 14.90
CA TYR A 315 1.97 7.90 15.18
C TYR A 315 2.80 7.89 13.88
N PRO A 316 4.05 8.40 13.86
CA PRO A 316 4.80 9.03 14.95
C PRO A 316 4.68 10.58 14.96
N PHE A 317 3.49 11.14 15.17
CA PHE A 317 3.27 12.59 15.19
C PHE A 317 3.02 13.09 16.62
N PRO A 318 4.07 13.54 17.35
CA PRO A 318 3.93 13.89 18.76
C PRO A 318 3.16 15.19 19.00
N ALA A 319 2.84 15.96 17.96
CA ALA A 319 2.12 17.23 18.08
C ALA A 319 0.64 17.05 18.45
N LEU A 320 0.06 15.86 18.24
CA LEU A 320 -1.32 15.53 18.57
C LEU A 320 -1.36 14.53 19.72
N ASP A 321 -0.82 14.96 20.86
CA ASP A 321 -0.88 14.23 22.12
C ASP A 321 -2.15 14.62 22.88
N LEU A 322 -3.21 13.83 22.69
CA LEU A 322 -4.54 14.11 23.25
C LEU A 322 -4.85 13.28 24.50
N PHE A 323 -4.00 12.30 24.79
CA PHE A 323 -4.28 11.28 25.78
C PHE A 323 -3.14 11.22 26.80
N SER A 324 -3.30 10.36 27.79
CA SER A 324 -2.31 10.18 28.83
C SER A 324 -2.37 8.73 29.33
N PHE A 325 -2.29 7.77 28.42
CA PHE A 325 -2.36 6.35 28.77
C PHE A 325 -1.10 5.87 29.50
N ASP A 326 -1.21 4.80 30.29
CA ASP A 326 -0.04 4.25 31.00
C ASP A 326 0.94 3.52 30.08
N TRP A 327 0.49 3.13 28.88
CA TRP A 327 1.29 2.46 27.83
C TRP A 327 1.76 3.40 26.71
N GLU A 328 1.61 4.71 26.88
CA GLU A 328 2.06 5.69 25.90
C GLU A 328 3.57 5.57 25.65
N ILE A 329 4.00 5.76 24.40
CA ILE A 329 5.42 5.71 24.04
C ILE A 329 6.08 7.02 24.47
N PRO A 330 7.25 7.01 25.15
CA PRO A 330 7.97 8.23 25.50
C PRO A 330 8.18 9.16 24.29
N VAL A 331 7.91 10.46 24.47
CA VAL A 331 7.89 11.46 23.39
C VAL A 331 9.22 11.54 22.63
N GLU A 332 10.35 11.29 23.29
CA GLU A 332 11.67 11.27 22.65
C GLU A 332 11.77 10.16 21.61
N ARG A 333 11.18 8.99 21.86
CA ARG A 333 11.16 7.85 20.92
C ARG A 333 10.24 8.13 19.74
N VAL A 334 9.11 8.80 19.98
CA VAL A 334 8.19 9.23 18.93
C VAL A 334 8.87 10.24 18.00
N ARG A 335 9.57 11.23 18.56
CA ARG A 335 10.35 12.22 17.80
C ARG A 335 11.44 11.55 16.98
N PHE A 336 12.17 10.61 17.59
CA PHE A 336 13.20 9.85 16.89
C PHE A 336 12.65 9.14 15.64
N GLU A 337 11.53 8.43 15.73
CA GLU A 337 10.95 7.73 14.56
C GLU A 337 10.49 8.72 13.46
N LYS A 338 9.92 9.87 13.85
CA LYS A 338 9.56 10.93 12.89
C LYS A 338 10.80 11.47 12.17
N ASP A 339 11.82 11.83 12.93
CA ASP A 339 13.03 12.48 12.45
C ASP A 339 13.89 11.51 11.64
N PHE A 340 13.93 10.23 12.02
CA PHE A 340 14.69 9.22 11.31
C PHE A 340 14.11 8.93 9.91
N VAL A 341 12.78 8.90 9.75
CA VAL A 341 12.15 8.73 8.42
C VAL A 341 12.55 9.86 7.47
N GLU A 342 12.55 11.10 7.95
CA GLU A 342 12.98 12.28 7.19
C GLU A 342 14.49 12.23 6.89
N PHE A 343 15.29 11.90 7.90
CA PHE A 343 16.74 11.80 7.79
C PHE A 343 17.18 10.75 6.77
N TRP A 344 16.59 9.54 6.84
CA TRP A 344 16.82 8.48 5.87
C TRP A 344 16.51 8.94 4.46
N ALA A 345 15.37 9.62 4.27
CA ALA A 345 14.92 10.03 2.96
C ALA A 345 15.79 11.13 2.33
N LYS A 346 16.37 12.01 3.15
CA LYS A 346 17.28 13.09 2.70
C LYS A 346 18.71 12.62 2.50
N PHE A 347 19.23 11.79 3.41
CA PHE A 347 20.67 11.49 3.50
C PHE A 347 21.03 10.03 3.23
N ARG A 348 20.07 9.09 3.25
CA ARG A 348 20.30 7.64 3.09
C ARG A 348 21.41 7.09 3.98
N ILE A 349 21.53 7.64 5.19
CA ILE A 349 22.45 7.18 6.22
C ILE A 349 21.68 6.25 7.15
N ILE A 350 22.22 5.05 7.39
CA ILE A 350 21.57 4.06 8.25
C ILE A 350 21.45 4.55 9.70
N GLU A 351 20.45 4.02 10.39
CA GLU A 351 20.04 4.41 11.75
C GLU A 351 21.16 4.49 12.81
N PRO A 352 22.17 3.59 12.84
CA PRO A 352 23.29 3.70 13.76
C PRO A 352 24.07 5.01 13.69
N TYR A 353 24.04 5.70 12.54
CA TYR A 353 24.72 6.95 12.29
C TYR A 353 23.75 8.13 12.19
N PHE A 354 22.55 7.98 12.78
CA PHE A 354 21.57 9.04 12.85
C PHE A 354 22.12 10.27 13.60
N ASP A 355 21.96 11.44 13.00
CA ASP A 355 22.34 12.71 13.57
C ASP A 355 21.25 13.74 13.28
N ALA A 356 20.46 14.07 14.31
CA ALA A 356 19.36 15.02 14.21
C ALA A 356 19.81 16.42 13.77
N SER A 357 21.08 16.80 13.98
CA SER A 357 21.58 18.12 13.59
C SER A 357 21.58 18.31 12.07
N ARG A 358 21.76 17.24 11.29
CA ARG A 358 21.73 17.27 9.81
C ARG A 358 20.36 17.59 9.24
N LEU A 359 19.27 17.36 9.99
CA LEU A 359 17.94 17.77 9.54
C LEU A 359 17.81 19.29 9.37
N LYS A 360 18.70 20.06 10.02
CA LYS A 360 18.78 21.52 9.88
C LYS A 360 19.65 21.98 8.70
N THR A 361 20.26 21.06 7.96
CA THR A 361 21.05 21.38 6.76
C THR A 361 20.17 22.11 5.74
N PRO A 362 20.62 23.25 5.18
CA PRO A 362 19.82 24.02 4.24
C PRO A 362 19.62 23.28 2.92
N ALA A 363 18.52 23.60 2.21
CA ALA A 363 18.16 22.98 0.92
C ALA A 363 19.25 23.11 -0.15
N SER A 364 20.01 24.19 -0.13
CA SER A 364 21.15 24.43 -1.02
C SER A 364 22.26 23.39 -0.88
N GLU A 365 22.37 22.71 0.27
CA GLU A 365 23.42 21.73 0.54
C GLU A 365 22.90 20.29 0.43
N TRP A 366 21.75 19.99 1.04
CA TRP A 366 21.26 18.61 1.04
C TRP A 366 20.67 18.18 -0.31
N ILE A 367 20.05 19.07 -1.10
CA ILE A 367 19.46 18.70 -2.40
C ILE A 367 20.55 18.23 -3.39
N PRO A 368 21.68 18.95 -3.56
CA PRO A 368 22.78 18.45 -4.40
C PRO A 368 23.32 17.09 -3.94
N ALA A 369 23.52 16.89 -2.63
CA ALA A 369 23.96 15.61 -2.08
C ALA A 369 22.93 14.50 -2.35
N TRP A 370 21.64 14.79 -2.11
CA TRP A 370 20.53 13.90 -2.40
C TRP A 370 20.45 13.49 -3.87
N TRP A 371 20.67 14.45 -4.78
CA TRP A 371 20.69 14.19 -6.21
C TRP A 371 21.85 13.29 -6.65
N GLN A 372 22.97 13.32 -5.95
CA GLN A 372 24.17 12.56 -6.30
C GLN A 372 24.11 11.09 -5.89
N TYR A 373 23.13 10.67 -5.08
CA TYR A 373 22.98 9.26 -4.73
C TYR A 373 22.85 8.38 -5.98
N LYS A 374 23.72 7.36 -6.05
CA LYS A 374 23.84 6.44 -7.20
C LYS A 374 22.77 5.35 -7.18
N ASP A 375 22.27 5.01 -6.00
CA ASP A 375 21.29 3.92 -5.81
C ASP A 375 19.86 4.29 -6.20
N TYR A 376 19.60 5.56 -6.57
CA TYR A 376 18.37 5.88 -7.24
C TYR A 376 18.40 5.30 -8.65
N TYR A 377 17.46 4.39 -8.93
CA TYR A 377 17.21 3.86 -10.26
C TYR A 377 17.28 4.96 -11.32
N PHE A 378 17.92 4.65 -12.45
CA PHE A 378 18.28 5.64 -13.46
C PHE A 378 17.10 6.51 -13.96
N LEU A 379 15.87 5.98 -13.99
CA LEU A 379 14.67 6.71 -14.42
C LEU A 379 14.11 7.67 -13.36
N ASN A 380 14.47 7.55 -12.08
CA ASN A 380 13.94 8.40 -11.01
C ASN A 380 14.28 9.88 -11.24
N LYS A 381 15.55 10.15 -11.56
CA LYS A 381 16.10 11.48 -11.79
C LYS A 381 15.41 12.23 -12.95
N PRO A 382 15.36 11.68 -14.18
CA PRO A 382 14.69 12.38 -15.28
C PRO A 382 13.18 12.54 -15.06
N ILE A 383 12.50 11.56 -14.44
CA ILE A 383 11.06 11.71 -14.13
C ILE A 383 10.84 12.79 -13.06
N TRP A 384 11.71 12.87 -12.05
CA TRP A 384 11.65 13.92 -11.06
C TRP A 384 11.88 15.31 -11.67
N LEU A 385 12.87 15.46 -12.56
CA LEU A 385 13.08 16.73 -13.30
C LEU A 385 11.84 17.10 -14.12
N LEU A 386 11.22 16.13 -14.79
CA LEU A 386 9.98 16.35 -15.51
C LEU A 386 8.86 16.81 -14.56
N ALA A 387 8.74 16.22 -13.36
CA ALA A 387 7.79 16.65 -12.35
C ALA A 387 8.07 18.10 -11.87
N VAL A 388 9.33 18.46 -11.65
CA VAL A 388 9.74 19.83 -11.26
C VAL A 388 9.44 20.86 -12.34
N VAL A 389 9.65 20.54 -13.61
CA VAL A 389 9.38 21.44 -14.74
C VAL A 389 7.89 21.44 -15.12
N SER A 390 7.13 20.43 -14.69
CA SER A 390 5.72 20.26 -15.04
C SER A 390 4.80 21.47 -14.78
N PRO A 391 5.02 22.34 -13.75
CA PRO A 391 4.17 23.52 -13.55
C PRO A 391 4.29 24.53 -14.69
N PHE A 392 5.50 24.74 -15.23
CA PHE A 392 5.70 25.59 -16.41
C PHE A 392 5.01 25.00 -17.63
N LEU A 393 5.08 23.67 -17.78
CA LEU A 393 4.37 22.98 -18.84
C LEU A 393 2.85 23.12 -18.69
N ALA A 394 2.31 22.97 -17.48
CA ALA A 394 0.89 23.16 -17.18
C ALA A 394 0.43 24.59 -17.53
N LEU A 395 1.22 25.60 -17.16
CA LEU A 395 0.97 27.01 -17.51
C LEU A 395 0.97 27.22 -19.04
N SER A 396 1.86 26.53 -19.76
CA SER A 396 1.97 26.66 -21.22
C SER A 396 0.70 26.26 -21.99
N HIS A 397 -0.18 25.45 -21.38
CA HIS A 397 -1.44 25.03 -21.99
C HIS A 397 -2.48 26.15 -22.05
N PHE A 398 -2.39 27.14 -21.16
CA PHE A 398 -3.30 28.28 -21.16
C PHE A 398 -3.02 29.30 -22.27
N PHE A 399 -1.85 29.23 -22.92
CA PHE A 399 -1.51 30.07 -24.09
C PHE A 399 -1.97 29.47 -25.43
N ASN A 400 -2.58 28.28 -25.43
CA ASN A 400 -3.12 27.66 -26.64
C ASN A 400 -4.56 27.19 -26.39
N PRO A 401 -5.58 27.77 -27.06
CA PRO A 401 -6.99 27.47 -26.78
C PRO A 401 -7.37 25.97 -26.89
N ALA A 402 -6.76 25.26 -27.85
CA ALA A 402 -6.99 23.84 -28.04
C ALA A 402 -6.41 23.00 -26.89
N ARG A 403 -5.22 23.35 -26.40
CA ARG A 403 -4.60 22.67 -25.23
C ARG A 403 -5.28 23.06 -23.93
N GLN A 404 -5.68 24.33 -23.76
CA GLN A 404 -6.41 24.81 -22.60
C GLN A 404 -7.70 24.00 -22.39
N THR A 405 -8.49 23.81 -23.44
CA THR A 405 -9.75 23.03 -23.37
C THR A 405 -9.50 21.58 -22.94
N ARG A 406 -8.39 20.97 -23.40
CA ARG A 406 -8.00 19.60 -23.03
C ARG A 406 -7.40 19.51 -21.64
N PHE A 407 -6.74 20.56 -21.15
CA PHE A 407 -6.10 20.60 -19.85
C PHE A 407 -7.08 20.94 -18.73
N GLN A 408 -8.16 21.68 -18.99
CA GLN A 408 -9.14 22.07 -17.97
C GLN A 408 -9.62 20.91 -17.08
N PRO A 409 -10.03 19.74 -17.60
CA PRO A 409 -10.41 18.59 -16.78
C PRO A 409 -9.27 18.00 -15.93
N LEU A 410 -8.02 18.28 -16.31
CA LEU A 410 -6.82 17.77 -15.66
C LEU A 410 -6.25 18.70 -14.59
N VAL A 411 -6.66 19.98 -14.56
CA VAL A 411 -6.15 20.99 -13.60
C VAL A 411 -6.23 20.48 -12.16
N VAL A 412 -7.38 19.92 -11.79
CA VAL A 412 -7.63 19.48 -10.42
C VAL A 412 -6.88 18.17 -10.08
N PRO A 413 -6.97 17.09 -10.89
CA PRO A 413 -6.10 15.91 -10.70
C PRO A 413 -4.61 16.28 -10.65
N TYR A 414 -4.15 17.18 -11.51
CA TYR A 414 -2.78 17.65 -11.52
C TYR A 414 -2.43 18.42 -10.24
N GLY A 415 -3.31 19.31 -9.77
CA GLY A 415 -3.11 20.03 -8.50
C GLY A 415 -2.98 19.09 -7.31
N ALA A 416 -3.80 18.03 -7.23
CA ALA A 416 -3.68 17.00 -6.20
C ALA A 416 -2.36 16.21 -6.32
N ALA A 417 -1.94 15.86 -7.54
CA ALA A 417 -0.66 15.20 -7.78
C ALA A 417 0.52 16.09 -7.36
N LEU A 418 0.49 17.38 -7.73
CA LEU A 418 1.51 18.37 -7.42
C LEU A 418 1.59 18.62 -5.91
N ALA A 419 0.45 18.77 -5.22
CA ALA A 419 0.42 18.88 -3.76
C ALA A 419 1.04 17.65 -3.09
N GLY A 420 0.74 16.45 -3.62
CA GLY A 420 1.38 15.21 -3.15
C GLY A 420 2.88 15.15 -3.42
N PHE A 421 3.32 15.63 -4.57
CA PHE A 421 4.73 15.72 -4.93
C PHE A 421 5.49 16.69 -4.01
N LEU A 422 4.93 17.87 -3.76
CA LEU A 422 5.50 18.86 -2.85
C LEU A 422 5.53 18.34 -1.41
N PHE A 423 4.43 17.74 -0.94
CA PHE A 423 4.37 17.11 0.37
C PHE A 423 5.45 16.04 0.51
N TRP A 424 5.58 15.13 -0.46
CA TRP A 424 6.62 14.09 -0.47
C TRP A 424 8.03 14.69 -0.45
N PHE A 425 8.31 15.66 -1.32
CA PHE A 425 9.67 16.21 -1.45
C PHE A 425 10.10 17.01 -0.22
N LEU A 426 9.18 17.73 0.41
CA LEU A 426 9.44 18.55 1.59
C LEU A 426 9.48 17.72 2.89
N SER A 427 8.79 16.58 2.95
CA SER A 427 8.75 15.73 4.15
C SER A 427 9.80 14.62 4.11
N ALA A 428 9.70 13.67 3.18
CA ALA A 428 10.55 12.50 3.10
C ALA A 428 10.79 12.12 1.62
N PRO A 429 11.79 12.75 0.94
CA PRO A 429 12.03 12.65 -0.50
C PRO A 429 12.66 11.30 -0.94
N GLU A 430 12.21 10.17 -0.38
CA GLU A 430 12.58 8.84 -0.83
C GLU A 430 11.57 8.36 -1.88
N PHE A 431 12.03 7.99 -3.07
CA PHE A 431 11.15 7.71 -4.22
C PHE A 431 10.10 6.63 -3.94
N ARG A 432 10.45 5.59 -3.15
CA ARG A 432 9.49 4.55 -2.76
C ARG A 432 8.30 5.07 -1.94
N PHE A 433 8.41 6.26 -1.35
CA PHE A 433 7.32 6.89 -0.60
C PHE A 433 6.41 7.75 -1.48
N GLY A 434 6.87 8.19 -2.65
CA GLY A 434 6.20 9.20 -3.47
C GLY A 434 5.93 8.82 -4.93
N TYR A 435 6.22 7.59 -5.36
CA TYR A 435 6.15 7.18 -6.77
C TYR A 435 4.87 7.65 -7.49
N ALA A 436 3.69 7.44 -6.89
CA ALA A 436 2.45 7.85 -7.50
C ALA A 436 2.40 9.37 -7.76
N PHE A 437 2.77 10.19 -6.79
CA PHE A 437 2.73 11.64 -6.93
C PHE A 437 3.79 12.16 -7.89
N VAL A 438 5.01 11.60 -7.84
CA VAL A 438 6.09 11.94 -8.78
C VAL A 438 5.67 11.62 -10.21
N TRP A 439 5.17 10.41 -10.47
CA TRP A 439 4.78 9.99 -11.82
C TRP A 439 3.57 10.77 -12.33
N MET A 440 2.53 10.94 -11.52
CA MET A 440 1.33 11.65 -11.97
C MET A 440 1.60 13.14 -12.20
N THR A 441 2.43 13.78 -11.37
CA THR A 441 2.88 15.17 -11.59
C THR A 441 3.68 15.31 -12.88
N ALA A 442 4.58 14.35 -13.17
CA ALA A 442 5.37 14.34 -14.38
C ALA A 442 4.54 14.14 -15.66
N PHE A 443 3.59 13.20 -15.66
CA PHE A 443 2.96 12.73 -16.90
C PHE A 443 1.55 13.30 -17.18
N LEU A 444 0.79 13.77 -16.17
CA LEU A 444 -0.55 14.34 -16.42
C LEU A 444 -0.52 15.56 -17.37
N PRO A 445 0.40 16.53 -17.20
CA PRO A 445 0.45 17.70 -18.08
C PRO A 445 0.89 17.38 -19.51
N LEU A 446 1.33 16.16 -19.81
CA LEU A 446 1.66 15.75 -21.18
C LEU A 446 0.42 15.33 -21.97
N LEU A 447 -0.69 14.97 -21.31
CA LEU A 447 -1.90 14.49 -21.97
C LEU A 447 -2.49 15.47 -23.01
N PRO A 448 -2.54 16.80 -22.78
CA PRO A 448 -3.10 17.75 -23.76
C PRO A 448 -2.37 17.80 -25.11
N PHE A 449 -1.12 17.36 -25.20
CA PHE A 449 -0.40 17.26 -26.47
C PHE A 449 -0.95 16.18 -27.39
N PHE A 450 -1.62 15.17 -26.83
CA PHE A 450 -2.26 14.13 -27.60
C PHE A 450 -3.69 14.54 -28.01
N PRO A 451 -4.15 14.18 -29.22
CA PRO A 451 -5.51 14.47 -29.66
C PRO A 451 -6.54 13.69 -28.83
N ALA A 452 -7.71 14.29 -28.61
CA ALA A 452 -8.77 13.76 -27.73
C ALA A 452 -9.33 12.39 -28.19
N LYS A 453 -9.36 12.17 -29.51
CA LYS A 453 -9.57 10.85 -30.11
C LYS A 453 -8.39 10.54 -30.98
N THR A 454 -7.67 9.48 -30.65
CA THR A 454 -6.60 8.98 -31.50
C THR A 454 -7.22 8.09 -32.58
N ASN A 455 -7.57 8.64 -33.75
CA ASN A 455 -7.53 7.86 -35.01
C ASN A 455 -6.06 7.59 -35.41
N PHE A 456 -5.14 8.36 -34.82
CA PHE A 456 -3.71 8.32 -35.05
C PHE A 456 -3.11 7.03 -34.47
N TRP A 457 -2.77 6.16 -35.43
CA TRP A 457 -2.14 4.86 -35.34
C TRP A 457 -2.95 3.78 -34.64
N ASN A 458 -3.22 2.71 -35.39
CA ASN A 458 -3.33 1.37 -34.88
C ASN A 458 -1.96 0.94 -34.27
N ILE A 459 -1.44 1.68 -33.28
CA ILE A 459 -0.23 1.39 -32.50
C ILE A 459 -0.48 0.28 -31.48
N MET A 460 -1.65 -0.35 -31.49
CA MET A 460 -1.96 -1.48 -30.60
C MET A 460 -0.92 -2.61 -30.72
N PRO A 461 -0.45 -2.99 -31.93
CA PRO A 461 0.65 -3.92 -32.09
C PRO A 461 1.94 -3.41 -31.44
N TRP A 462 2.31 -2.13 -31.61
CA TRP A 462 3.52 -1.54 -31.02
C TRP A 462 3.46 -1.42 -29.49
N THR A 463 2.32 -1.02 -28.92
CA THR A 463 2.14 -1.00 -27.46
C THR A 463 2.15 -2.40 -26.88
N ASN A 464 1.54 -3.37 -27.58
CA ASN A 464 1.61 -4.77 -27.17
C ASN A 464 3.04 -5.30 -27.28
N ALA A 465 3.76 -4.97 -28.36
CA ALA A 465 5.16 -5.36 -28.55
C ALA A 465 6.08 -4.75 -27.49
N LEU A 466 5.85 -3.49 -27.09
CA LEU A 466 6.58 -2.87 -25.98
C LEU A 466 6.32 -3.61 -24.67
N VAL A 467 5.05 -3.85 -24.32
CA VAL A 467 4.71 -4.52 -23.05
C VAL A 467 5.20 -5.97 -23.05
N VAL A 468 5.03 -6.70 -24.15
CA VAL A 468 5.56 -8.07 -24.33
C VAL A 468 7.07 -8.07 -24.27
N GLY A 469 7.74 -7.10 -24.90
CA GLY A 469 9.19 -6.94 -24.86
C GLY A 469 9.70 -6.68 -23.44
N LEU A 470 9.05 -5.79 -22.68
CA LEU A 470 9.37 -5.55 -21.27
C LEU A 470 9.19 -6.80 -20.42
N ILE A 471 8.08 -7.53 -20.63
CA ILE A 471 7.87 -8.80 -19.94
C ILE A 471 8.93 -9.83 -20.33
N GLY A 472 9.27 -9.93 -21.62
CA GLY A 472 10.34 -10.78 -22.13
C GLY A 472 11.68 -10.46 -21.49
N ILE A 473 12.00 -9.18 -21.31
CA ILE A 473 13.21 -8.73 -20.58
C ILE A 473 13.16 -9.15 -19.12
N LEU A 474 12.02 -9.00 -18.43
CA LEU A 474 11.88 -9.43 -17.03
C LEU A 474 12.01 -10.93 -16.88
N MET A 475 11.36 -11.71 -17.76
CA MET A 475 11.50 -13.16 -17.80
C MET A 475 12.93 -13.59 -18.12
N GLY A 476 13.58 -12.92 -19.07
CA GLY A 476 14.99 -13.16 -19.42
C GLY A 476 15.93 -12.83 -18.26
N TYR A 477 15.70 -11.71 -17.57
CA TYR A 477 16.42 -11.34 -16.35
C TYR A 477 16.21 -12.38 -15.25
N TYR A 478 14.97 -12.83 -15.02
CA TYR A 478 14.67 -13.88 -14.06
C TYR A 478 15.38 -15.19 -14.44
N GLY A 479 15.30 -15.62 -15.70
CA GLY A 479 15.98 -16.82 -16.18
C GLY A 479 17.51 -16.75 -16.05
N TYR A 480 18.12 -15.63 -16.43
CA TYR A 480 19.57 -15.46 -16.38
C TYR A 480 20.09 -15.25 -14.96
N VAL A 481 19.52 -14.30 -14.21
CA VAL A 481 20.02 -13.93 -12.88
C VAL A 481 19.54 -14.91 -11.82
N VAL A 482 18.24 -15.17 -11.75
CA VAL A 482 17.67 -15.96 -10.64
C VAL A 482 17.88 -17.45 -10.88
N LEU A 483 17.52 -17.97 -12.05
CA LEU A 483 17.63 -19.41 -12.31
C LEU A 483 19.06 -19.85 -12.60
N TRP A 484 19.77 -19.17 -13.52
CA TRP A 484 21.11 -19.62 -13.93
C TRP A 484 22.21 -19.13 -13.00
N LYS A 485 22.33 -17.82 -12.74
CA LYS A 485 23.43 -17.27 -11.95
C LYS A 485 23.31 -17.59 -10.45
N GLU A 486 22.13 -17.45 -9.87
CA GLU A 486 21.88 -17.72 -8.45
C GLU A 486 21.52 -19.19 -8.16
N GLY A 487 21.25 -19.99 -9.20
CA GLY A 487 20.90 -21.41 -9.04
C GLY A 487 19.59 -21.64 -8.28
N PHE A 488 18.63 -20.71 -8.36
CA PHE A 488 17.41 -20.76 -7.56
C PHE A 488 16.57 -22.02 -7.88
N PRO A 489 16.29 -22.89 -6.87
CA PRO A 489 15.61 -24.15 -7.10
C PRO A 489 14.09 -23.93 -7.21
N LEU A 490 13.63 -23.52 -8.40
CA LEU A 490 12.23 -23.18 -8.67
C LEU A 490 11.26 -24.33 -8.31
N GLN A 491 11.68 -25.58 -8.49
CA GLN A 491 10.87 -26.76 -8.18
C GLN A 491 10.57 -26.88 -6.68
N THR A 492 11.54 -26.55 -5.82
CA THR A 492 11.37 -26.55 -4.36
C THR A 492 10.33 -25.53 -3.91
N TYR A 493 10.30 -24.36 -4.57
CA TYR A 493 9.39 -23.26 -4.24
C TYR A 493 8.16 -23.17 -5.16
N ALA A 494 7.87 -24.23 -5.89
CA ALA A 494 6.74 -24.28 -6.81
C ALA A 494 5.40 -24.28 -6.06
N LEU A 495 5.33 -24.92 -4.88
CA LEU A 495 4.13 -24.97 -4.05
C LEU A 495 4.01 -23.75 -3.13
N LEU A 496 5.02 -23.55 -2.27
CA LEU A 496 5.18 -22.47 -1.30
C LEU A 496 6.35 -21.56 -1.72
N PRO A 497 6.22 -20.22 -1.58
CA PRO A 497 7.33 -19.30 -1.87
C PRO A 497 8.49 -19.49 -0.89
N LYS A 498 9.70 -19.04 -1.25
CA LYS A 498 10.84 -19.06 -0.33
C LYS A 498 10.55 -18.18 0.90
N PRO A 499 10.62 -18.71 2.13
CA PRO A 499 10.36 -17.92 3.34
C PRO A 499 11.44 -16.86 3.54
N LEU A 500 11.05 -15.77 4.19
CA LEU A 500 11.99 -14.92 4.93
C LEU A 500 11.90 -15.32 6.41
N THR A 501 12.94 -15.97 6.92
CA THR A 501 12.98 -16.54 8.27
C THR A 501 14.38 -16.45 8.87
N TYR A 502 14.50 -16.34 10.19
CA TYR A 502 15.80 -16.47 10.86
C TYR A 502 16.36 -17.90 10.78
N ARG A 503 15.50 -18.90 10.57
CA ARG A 503 15.86 -20.34 10.59
C ARG A 503 16.76 -20.75 9.42
N SER A 504 16.80 -19.96 8.35
CA SER A 504 17.74 -20.14 7.25
C SER A 504 19.16 -19.70 7.61
N HIS A 505 19.32 -18.90 8.66
CA HIS A 505 20.59 -18.32 9.08
C HIS A 505 21.18 -18.98 10.34
N GLY A 506 20.36 -19.69 11.13
CA GLY A 506 20.81 -20.44 12.31
C GLY A 506 19.68 -20.71 13.31
N THR A 507 20.07 -21.18 14.50
CA THR A 507 19.16 -21.33 15.64
C THR A 507 18.85 -19.97 16.28
N ALA A 508 17.75 -19.88 17.03
CA ALA A 508 17.39 -18.65 17.72
C ALA A 508 18.47 -18.18 18.72
N THR A 509 19.19 -19.11 19.35
CA THR A 509 20.29 -18.80 20.28
C THR A 509 21.55 -18.28 19.58
N GLU A 510 21.75 -18.63 18.32
CA GLU A 510 22.88 -18.13 17.51
C GLU A 510 22.56 -16.77 16.87
N MET A 511 21.27 -16.48 16.64
CA MET A 511 20.83 -15.26 15.98
C MET A 511 20.50 -14.12 16.96
N PHE A 512 20.16 -14.43 18.21
CA PHE A 512 19.67 -13.44 19.18
C PHE A 512 20.33 -13.58 20.55
N THR A 513 20.67 -12.44 21.17
CA THR A 513 21.06 -12.35 22.58
C THR A 513 19.86 -12.01 23.47
N ARG A 514 19.85 -12.57 24.68
CA ARG A 514 18.84 -12.29 25.70
C ARG A 514 19.27 -11.12 26.58
N HIS A 515 18.45 -10.09 26.63
CA HIS A 515 18.64 -8.96 27.54
C HIS A 515 17.45 -8.87 28.49
N ARG A 516 17.72 -8.51 29.75
CA ARG A 516 16.69 -8.40 30.79
C ARG A 516 16.55 -6.94 31.22
N SER A 517 15.35 -6.38 31.05
CA SER A 517 15.00 -5.03 31.51
C SER A 517 15.01 -4.94 33.05
N GLN A 518 14.90 -3.73 33.59
CA GLN A 518 14.83 -3.48 35.03
C GLN A 518 13.61 -4.14 35.69
N SER A 519 12.52 -4.33 34.94
CA SER A 519 11.32 -5.03 35.39
C SER A 519 11.46 -6.57 35.39
N GLY A 520 12.57 -7.08 34.84
CA GLY A 520 12.78 -8.51 34.67
C GLY A 520 12.26 -9.08 33.34
N LEU A 521 11.60 -8.28 32.49
CA LEU A 521 11.17 -8.70 31.14
C LEU A 521 12.39 -9.04 30.27
N VAL A 522 12.37 -10.23 29.67
CA VAL A 522 13.38 -10.68 28.71
C VAL A 522 13.01 -10.24 27.31
N VAL A 523 13.94 -9.56 26.64
CA VAL A 523 13.85 -9.12 25.25
C VAL A 523 14.99 -9.74 24.46
N LEU A 524 14.68 -10.27 23.29
CA LEU A 524 15.64 -10.79 22.34
C LEU A 524 16.14 -9.67 21.42
N ILE A 525 17.44 -9.61 21.22
CA ILE A 525 18.09 -8.61 20.38
C ILE A 525 18.88 -9.33 19.29
N PRO A 526 18.72 -8.96 18.01
CA PRO A 526 19.52 -9.54 16.94
C PRO A 526 21.01 -9.35 17.18
N ASN A 527 21.79 -10.41 16.99
CA ASN A 527 23.25 -10.31 17.02
C ASN A 527 23.75 -9.36 15.94
N ASN A 528 24.81 -8.59 16.23
CA ASN A 528 25.34 -7.53 15.36
C ASN A 528 24.41 -6.32 15.17
N THR A 529 23.48 -6.10 16.10
CA THR A 529 22.83 -4.80 16.31
C THR A 529 23.90 -3.72 16.55
N PRO A 530 23.72 -2.48 16.05
CA PRO A 530 22.52 -1.92 15.41
C PRO A 530 22.49 -2.04 13.87
N ILE A 531 23.40 -2.82 13.28
CA ILE A 531 23.48 -3.02 11.83
C ILE A 531 22.45 -4.05 11.36
N VAL A 532 22.38 -5.20 12.03
CA VAL A 532 21.34 -6.21 11.78
C VAL A 532 20.16 -5.94 12.71
N GLN A 533 19.00 -5.65 12.15
CA GLN A 533 17.81 -5.23 12.91
C GLN A 533 16.62 -6.19 12.79
N SER A 534 16.79 -7.30 12.07
CA SER A 534 15.67 -8.20 11.73
C SER A 534 15.27 -9.10 12.89
N CYS A 535 14.00 -9.03 13.28
CA CYS A 535 13.35 -9.94 14.23
C CYS A 535 12.57 -11.08 13.52
N TYR A 536 12.39 -10.99 12.21
CA TYR A 536 11.75 -11.99 11.36
C TYR A 536 10.37 -12.42 11.89
N GLU A 537 10.09 -13.73 11.96
CA GLU A 537 8.82 -14.30 12.41
C GLU A 537 8.80 -14.70 13.89
N LEU A 538 9.75 -14.20 14.69
CA LEU A 538 9.92 -14.60 16.09
C LEU A 538 8.72 -14.17 16.95
N GLU A 539 8.18 -15.10 17.73
CA GLU A 539 7.01 -14.86 18.59
C GLU A 539 7.37 -14.32 19.98
N ALA A 540 8.63 -14.43 20.38
CA ALA A 540 9.12 -13.85 21.62
C ALA A 540 9.34 -12.33 21.46
N PRO A 541 9.23 -11.53 22.55
CA PRO A 541 9.54 -10.12 22.51
C PRO A 541 10.94 -9.88 21.93
N CYS A 542 10.98 -9.26 20.75
CA CYS A 542 12.20 -8.96 20.02
C CYS A 542 12.23 -7.50 19.61
N SER A 543 13.39 -6.88 19.74
CA SER A 543 13.61 -5.51 19.29
C SER A 543 15.07 -5.33 18.88
N PRO A 544 15.35 -4.56 17.80
CA PRO A 544 16.71 -4.15 17.48
C PRO A 544 17.29 -3.19 18.53
N TYR A 545 16.48 -2.65 19.45
CA TYR A 545 16.93 -1.72 20.47
C TYR A 545 16.57 -2.22 21.87
N PHE A 546 17.51 -2.11 22.80
CA PHE A 546 17.26 -2.42 24.20
C PHE A 546 16.80 -1.17 24.96
N TYR A 547 15.64 -1.27 25.61
CA TYR A 547 15.15 -0.25 26.52
C TYR A 547 15.11 -0.82 27.95
N PRO A 548 16.04 -0.40 28.85
CA PRO A 548 16.07 -0.90 30.23
C PRO A 548 14.80 -0.61 31.02
N ASP A 549 14.08 0.45 30.65
CA ASP A 549 12.85 0.94 31.26
C ASP A 549 11.57 0.25 30.76
N LEU A 550 11.69 -0.68 29.80
CA LEU A 550 10.56 -1.45 29.26
C LEU A 550 10.02 -2.43 30.29
N GLU A 551 8.70 -2.49 30.43
CA GLU A 551 8.02 -3.47 31.26
C GLU A 551 6.74 -4.00 30.62
N LEU A 552 6.34 -5.20 31.02
CA LEU A 552 4.99 -5.69 30.73
C LEU A 552 3.99 -4.85 31.51
N ARG A 553 2.88 -4.52 30.86
CA ARG A 553 1.79 -3.79 31.48
C ARG A 553 0.97 -4.68 32.44
N GLY A 554 0.88 -5.97 32.14
CA GLY A 554 0.19 -6.99 32.95
C GLY A 554 1.01 -8.27 33.09
N GLN A 555 0.32 -9.41 33.19
CA GLN A 555 0.97 -10.72 33.39
C GLN A 555 1.39 -11.37 32.07
N THR A 556 0.71 -11.02 30.99
CA THR A 556 0.91 -11.61 29.66
C THR A 556 1.28 -10.55 28.64
N VAL A 557 1.85 -10.96 27.50
CA VAL A 557 2.15 -10.04 26.40
C VAL A 557 0.88 -9.39 25.83
N ALA A 558 -0.26 -10.08 25.90
CA ALA A 558 -1.54 -9.56 25.45
C ALA A 558 -2.02 -8.35 26.28
N ASP A 559 -1.51 -8.17 27.50
CA ASP A 559 -1.86 -7.04 28.38
C ASP A 559 -1.16 -5.74 27.96
N GLY A 560 -0.08 -5.84 27.20
CA GLY A 560 0.65 -4.72 26.63
C GLY A 560 2.05 -4.50 27.20
N PHE A 561 2.71 -3.47 26.65
CA PHE A 561 4.02 -3.00 27.07
C PHE A 561 3.95 -1.53 27.45
N ARG A 562 4.78 -1.11 28.39
CA ARG A 562 4.91 0.30 28.79
C ARG A 562 6.32 0.66 29.20
N SER A 563 6.57 1.96 29.33
CA SER A 563 7.84 2.51 29.79
C SER A 563 7.71 3.09 31.20
N THR A 564 8.67 2.78 32.07
CA THR A 564 8.74 3.38 33.41
C THR A 564 9.03 4.90 33.38
N LEU A 565 9.49 5.46 32.26
CA LEU A 565 9.72 6.89 32.08
C LEU A 565 8.40 7.68 32.11
N VAL A 566 7.36 7.17 31.45
CA VAL A 566 6.02 7.80 31.42
C VAL A 566 5.36 7.79 32.79
N ARG A 567 5.60 6.75 33.59
CA ARG A 567 5.08 6.63 34.97
C ARG A 567 5.68 7.68 35.90
N ARG A 568 6.97 8.02 35.74
CA ARG A 568 7.65 9.01 36.60
C ARG A 568 7.16 10.44 36.36
N ASN A 569 6.87 10.79 35.11
CA ASN A 569 6.38 12.13 34.74
C ASN A 569 4.91 12.39 35.14
N LYS A 570 4.14 11.36 35.50
CA LYS A 570 2.74 11.50 35.97
C LYS A 570 2.59 11.50 37.49
N ASN A 571 3.65 11.12 38.21
CA ASN A 571 3.72 11.13 39.68
C ASN A 571 4.47 12.36 40.23
N LEU A 572 4.94 13.23 39.34
CA LEU A 572 5.41 14.59 39.58
C LEU A 572 4.32 15.54 39.09
#